data_AF-A0A7X7NVG0-F1
#
_entry.id   AF-A0A7X7NVG0-F1
#
_cell.length_a   1.000
_cell.length_b   1.000
_cell.length_c   1.000
_cell.angle_alpha   90.00
_cell.angle_beta   90.00
_cell.angle_gamma   90.00
#
_symmetry.space_group_name_H-M   'P 1'
#
loop_
_entity.id
_entity.type
_entity.pdbx_description
1 polymer ?
#
loop_
_entity_poly.entity_id
_entity_poly.type
_entity_poly.pdbx_seq_one_letter_code
_entity_poly.pdbx_strand_id
1 'polypeptide(L)'
;MIGNIIVLATLILMICSLLFFPKIKIKKWSTDTYWVIVFLGALLIILTFTLDLKLLWEGLINNNAMNPIKLVILFIMMTFFSLLLDELGFFKWLAYLLLKRIKNSQVILFVSLYFLVGLLTIVTSNDVIILTFTP
;
A
#
# COMPACT_ATOMS: atom_id res chain seq x y z
N MET A 1 29.47 -12.31 -3.90
CA MET A 1 29.70 -11.29 -4.95
C MET A 1 28.60 -11.31 -6.02
N ILE A 2 28.31 -12.47 -6.63
CA ILE A 2 27.26 -12.63 -7.64
C ILE A 2 25.85 -12.25 -7.13
N GLY A 3 25.47 -12.69 -5.92
CA GLY A 3 24.17 -12.34 -5.32
C GLY A 3 23.93 -10.83 -5.20
N ASN A 4 24.94 -10.08 -4.74
CA ASN A 4 24.84 -8.61 -4.60
C ASN A 4 24.66 -7.91 -5.96
N ILE A 5 25.28 -8.43 -7.01
CA ILE A 5 25.12 -7.90 -8.38
C ILE A 5 23.69 -8.11 -8.86
N ILE A 6 23.11 -9.28 -8.60
CA ILE A 6 21.72 -9.57 -8.95
C ILE A 6 20.78 -8.62 -8.21
N VAL A 7 20.97 -8.45 -6.89
CA VAL A 7 20.15 -7.50 -6.09
C VAL A 7 20.26 -6.08 -6.66
N LEU A 8 21.47 -5.59 -6.92
CA LEU A 8 21.67 -4.24 -7.45
C LEU A 8 21.02 -4.07 -8.83
N ALA A 9 21.21 -5.04 -9.72
CA ALA A 9 20.59 -5.04 -11.04
C ALA A 9 19.06 -5.05 -10.94
N THR A 10 18.48 -5.84 -10.03
CA THR A 10 17.03 -5.91 -9.83
C THR A 10 16.46 -4.60 -9.29
N LEU A 11 17.17 -3.91 -8.40
CA LEU A 11 16.76 -2.60 -7.88
C LEU A 11 16.78 -1.54 -8.98
N ILE A 12 17.85 -1.50 -9.78
CA ILE A 12 17.96 -0.57 -10.90
C ILE A 12 16.88 -0.84 -11.95
N LEU A 13 16.67 -2.10 -12.32
CA LEU A 13 15.64 -2.49 -13.28
C LEU A 13 14.23 -2.17 -12.77
N MET A 14 13.94 -2.37 -11.48
CA MET A 14 12.67 -2.00 -10.86
C MET A 14 12.43 -0.48 -10.95
N ILE A 15 13.43 0.33 -10.61
CA ILE A 15 13.33 1.80 -10.70
C ILE A 15 13.15 2.24 -12.16
N CYS A 16 13.94 1.68 -13.09
CA CYS A 16 13.81 1.97 -14.51
C CYS A 16 12.43 1.57 -15.05
N SER A 17 11.88 0.43 -14.63
CA SER A 17 10.56 0.01 -15.10
C SER A 17 9.45 0.90 -14.57
N LEU A 18 9.55 1.35 -13.31
CA LEU A 18 8.61 2.31 -12.73
C LEU A 18 8.60 3.63 -13.50
N LEU A 19 9.76 4.12 -13.95
CA LEU A 19 9.88 5.42 -14.62
C LEU A 19 9.55 5.38 -16.11
N PHE A 20 9.98 4.34 -16.85
CA PHE A 20 9.92 4.33 -18.31
C PHE A 20 8.83 3.41 -18.88
N PHE A 21 8.54 2.28 -18.22
CA PHE A 21 7.59 1.28 -18.71
C PHE A 21 6.74 0.73 -17.56
N PRO A 22 5.87 1.55 -16.93
CA PRO A 22 5.15 1.15 -15.73
C PRO A 22 4.15 0.02 -15.98
N LYS A 23 3.62 -0.09 -17.21
CA LYS A 23 2.61 -1.09 -17.59
C LYS A 23 3.04 -1.91 -18.79
N ILE A 24 3.13 -3.22 -18.63
CA ILE A 24 3.23 -4.16 -19.75
C ILE A 24 1.80 -4.59 -20.12
N LYS A 25 1.42 -4.34 -21.37
CA LYS A 25 0.16 -4.82 -21.93
C LYS A 25 0.42 -6.08 -22.76
N ILE A 26 0.06 -7.23 -22.23
CA ILE A 26 0.00 -8.50 -22.98
C ILE A 26 -1.46 -8.72 -23.41
N LYS A 27 -1.78 -8.29 -24.62
CA LYS A 27 -3.08 -8.49 -25.30
C LYS A 27 -4.30 -7.96 -24.54
N LYS A 28 -4.84 -8.71 -23.57
CA LYS A 28 -5.97 -8.31 -22.69
C LYS A 28 -5.55 -8.09 -21.23
N TRP A 29 -4.32 -8.44 -20.88
CA TRP A 29 -3.80 -8.40 -19.52
C TRP A 29 -2.82 -7.23 -19.42
N SER A 30 -3.12 -6.26 -18.56
CA SER A 30 -2.15 -5.22 -18.19
C SER A 30 -1.63 -5.54 -16.80
N THR A 31 -0.35 -5.82 -16.68
CA THR A 31 0.32 -6.00 -15.40
C THR A 31 1.36 -4.90 -15.22
N ASP A 32 1.50 -4.45 -13.98
CA ASP A 32 2.54 -3.49 -13.63
C ASP A 32 3.90 -4.19 -13.63
N THR A 33 4.90 -3.52 -14.18
CA THR A 33 6.20 -4.14 -14.50
C THR A 33 7.08 -4.34 -13.28
N TYR A 34 6.95 -3.44 -12.31
CA TYR A 34 7.83 -3.39 -11.14
C TYR A 34 7.79 -4.70 -10.34
N TRP A 35 6.61 -5.24 -10.07
CA TRP A 35 6.48 -6.45 -9.27
C TRP A 35 7.01 -7.69 -9.98
N VAL A 36 6.80 -7.76 -11.30
CA VAL A 36 7.32 -8.85 -12.13
C VAL A 36 8.85 -8.90 -12.11
N ILE A 37 9.50 -7.73 -12.18
CA ILE A 37 10.96 -7.62 -12.15
C ILE A 37 11.52 -8.02 -10.78
N VAL A 38 10.90 -7.54 -9.70
CA VAL A 38 11.31 -7.91 -8.33
C VAL A 38 11.14 -9.41 -8.09
N PHE A 39 10.03 -9.99 -8.57
CA PHE A 39 9.75 -11.42 -8.46
C PHE A 39 10.79 -12.27 -9.21
N LEU A 40 11.08 -11.91 -10.48
CA LEU A 40 12.13 -12.57 -11.26
C LEU A 40 13.51 -12.43 -10.60
N GLY A 41 13.82 -11.26 -10.05
CA GLY A 41 15.04 -11.01 -9.29
C GLY A 41 15.21 -11.93 -8.09
N ALA A 42 14.16 -12.05 -7.27
CA ALA A 42 14.15 -12.96 -6.13
C ALA A 42 14.32 -14.43 -6.57
N LEU A 43 13.67 -14.83 -7.65
CA LEU A 43 13.77 -16.19 -8.20
C LEU A 43 15.20 -16.51 -8.67
N LEU A 44 15.86 -15.59 -9.37
CA LEU A 44 17.26 -15.73 -9.80
C LEU A 44 18.22 -15.88 -8.61
N ILE A 45 17.98 -15.14 -7.53
CA ILE A 45 18.80 -15.25 -6.30
C ILE A 45 18.65 -16.63 -5.67
N ILE A 46 17.43 -17.15 -5.59
CA ILE A 46 17.16 -18.49 -5.05
C ILE A 46 17.82 -19.57 -5.93
N LEU A 47 17.67 -19.48 -7.25
CA LEU A 47 18.24 -20.46 -8.20
C LEU A 47 19.77 -20.49 -8.20
N THR A 48 20.42 -19.36 -7.92
CA THR A 48 21.88 -19.29 -7.87
C THR A 48 22.46 -19.81 -6.56
N PHE A 49 21.62 -20.24 -5.60
CA PHE A 49 22.02 -20.68 -4.24
C PHE A 49 22.98 -19.71 -3.54
N THR A 50 22.90 -18.43 -3.91
CA THR A 50 23.80 -17.38 -3.38
C THR A 50 23.36 -16.88 -2.00
N LEU A 51 22.17 -17.29 -1.57
CA LEU A 51 21.54 -16.88 -0.32
C LEU A 51 21.16 -18.13 0.49
N ASP A 52 21.47 -18.09 1.79
CA ASP A 52 21.06 -19.14 2.71
C ASP A 52 19.55 -19.04 2.96
N LEU A 53 18.83 -20.09 2.58
CA LEU A 53 17.38 -20.20 2.76
C LEU A 53 16.99 -20.12 4.24
N LYS A 54 17.87 -20.55 5.14
CA LYS A 54 17.62 -20.47 6.58
C LYS A 54 17.64 -19.02 7.06
N LEU A 55 18.62 -18.23 6.62
CA LEU A 55 18.68 -16.78 6.92
C LEU A 55 17.50 -16.02 6.31
N LEU A 56 17.02 -16.42 5.13
CA LEU A 56 15.81 -15.83 4.53
C LEU A 56 14.57 -16.10 5.39
N TRP A 57 14.38 -17.34 5.82
CA TRP A 57 13.25 -17.72 6.66
C TRP A 57 13.28 -17.03 8.03
N GLU A 58 14.46 -16.98 8.65
CA GLU A 58 14.68 -16.25 9.89
C GLU A 58 14.37 -14.76 9.69
N GLY A 59 14.82 -14.13 8.59
CA GLY A 59 14.52 -12.74 8.26
C GLY A 59 13.02 -12.45 8.07
N LEU A 60 12.27 -13.42 7.52
CA LEU A 60 10.82 -13.32 7.31
C LEU A 60 10.00 -13.54 8.57
N ILE A 61 10.50 -14.26 9.57
CA ILE A 61 9.73 -14.61 10.80
C ILE A 61 10.25 -13.88 12.03
N ASN A 62 11.41 -13.23 11.95
CA ASN A 62 11.98 -12.49 13.06
C ASN A 62 10.95 -11.53 13.67
N ASN A 63 10.93 -11.44 15.00
CA ASN A 63 9.94 -10.68 15.74
C ASN A 63 10.16 -9.15 15.66
N ASN A 64 11.02 -8.66 14.77
CA ASN A 64 11.25 -7.25 14.55
C ASN A 64 9.98 -6.51 14.09
N ALA A 65 9.90 -5.23 14.44
CA ALA A 65 8.79 -4.36 14.01
C ALA A 65 8.76 -4.21 12.48
N MET A 66 9.92 -4.18 11.83
CA MET A 66 10.08 -4.08 10.38
C MET A 66 10.09 -5.45 9.67
N ASN A 67 9.39 -6.45 10.21
CA ASN A 67 9.26 -7.74 9.54
C ASN A 67 8.32 -7.60 8.33
N PRO A 68 8.72 -8.05 7.12
CA PRO A 68 7.89 -7.99 5.92
C PRO A 68 6.49 -8.62 6.07
N ILE A 69 6.39 -9.80 6.70
CA ILE A 69 5.11 -10.50 6.90
C ILE A 69 4.20 -9.68 7.81
N LYS A 70 4.75 -9.12 8.89
CA LYS A 70 3.97 -8.25 9.79
C LYS A 70 3.48 -7.00 9.11
N LEU A 71 4.30 -6.39 8.22
CA LEU A 71 3.88 -5.23 7.44
C LEU A 71 2.72 -5.60 6.50
N VAL A 72 2.79 -6.74 5.81
CA VAL A 72 1.68 -7.21 4.96
C VAL A 72 0.42 -7.45 5.79
N ILE A 73 0.52 -8.14 6.93
CA ILE A 73 -0.60 -8.35 7.84
C ILE A 73 -1.16 -7.02 8.33
N LEU A 74 -0.30 -6.08 8.72
CA LEU A 74 -0.71 -4.74 9.14
C LEU A 74 -1.51 -4.05 8.03
N PHE A 75 -1.01 -3.99 6.80
CA PHE A 75 -1.74 -3.39 5.69
C PHE A 75 -3.09 -4.05 5.43
N ILE A 76 -3.17 -5.39 5.50
CA ILE A 76 -4.44 -6.13 5.34
C ILE A 76 -5.39 -5.83 6.51
N MET A 77 -4.90 -5.76 7.74
CA MET A 77 -5.72 -5.42 8.90
C MET A 77 -6.24 -3.99 8.81
N MET A 78 -5.40 -3.05 8.36
CA MET A 78 -5.80 -1.66 8.15
C MET A 78 -6.88 -1.53 7.08
N THR A 79 -6.75 -2.24 5.96
CA THR A 79 -7.78 -2.22 4.89
C THR A 79 -9.08 -2.87 5.35
N PHE A 80 -9.01 -3.99 6.05
CA PHE A 80 -10.18 -4.66 6.63
C PHE A 80 -10.90 -3.77 7.65
N PHE A 81 -10.15 -3.15 8.56
CA PHE A 81 -10.70 -2.24 9.57
C PHE A 81 -11.37 -1.01 8.93
N SER A 82 -10.74 -0.44 7.90
CA SER A 82 -11.34 0.64 7.09
C SER A 82 -12.69 0.26 6.52
N LEU A 83 -12.77 -0.91 5.90
CA LEU A 83 -13.97 -1.38 5.21
C LEU A 83 -15.07 -1.66 6.22
N LEU A 84 -14.73 -2.29 7.35
CA LEU A 84 -15.66 -2.52 8.45
C LEU A 84 -16.26 -1.21 9.00
N LEU A 85 -15.43 -0.19 9.25
CA LEU A 85 -15.91 1.10 9.74
C LEU A 85 -16.82 1.81 8.73
N ASP A 86 -16.52 1.69 7.44
CA ASP A 86 -17.35 2.28 6.39
C ASP A 86 -18.74 1.60 6.32
N GLU A 87 -18.76 0.27 6.30
CA GLU A 87 -20.00 -0.53 6.28
C GLU A 87 -20.87 -0.31 7.53
N LEU A 88 -20.25 -0.11 8.70
CA LEU A 88 -20.96 0.26 9.93
C LEU A 88 -21.49 1.70 9.90
N GLY A 89 -21.16 2.49 8.88
CA GLY A 89 -21.55 3.89 8.76
C GLY A 89 -20.83 4.82 9.74
N PHE A 90 -19.71 4.39 10.33
CA PHE A 90 -18.93 5.21 11.27
C PHE A 90 -18.47 6.52 10.62
N PHE A 91 -17.99 6.47 9.38
CA PHE A 91 -17.57 7.64 8.62
C PHE A 91 -18.73 8.59 8.30
N LYS A 92 -19.91 8.04 7.96
CA LYS A 92 -21.14 8.83 7.73
C LYS A 92 -21.62 9.50 9.01
N TRP A 93 -21.54 8.79 10.14
CA TRP A 93 -21.89 9.33 11.45
C TRP A 93 -20.97 10.49 11.86
N LEU A 94 -19.65 10.36 11.65
CA LEU A 94 -18.68 11.44 11.84
C LEU A 94 -18.99 12.68 10.99
N ALA A 95 -19.31 12.47 9.70
CA ALA A 95 -19.70 13.55 8.81
C ALA A 95 -20.98 14.26 9.30
N TYR A 96 -22.00 13.50 9.72
CA TYR A 96 -23.23 14.07 10.28
C TYR A 96 -22.98 14.85 11.58
N LEU A 97 -22.11 14.35 12.45
CA LEU A 97 -21.72 15.04 13.68
C LEU A 97 -21.06 16.40 13.39
N LEU A 98 -20.21 16.47 12.37
CA LEU A 98 -19.62 17.73 11.91
C LEU A 98 -20.66 18.67 11.32
N LEU A 99 -21.56 18.18 10.45
CA LEU A 99 -22.63 18.97 9.86
C LEU A 99 -23.53 19.60 10.93
N LYS A 100 -23.84 18.87 12.00
CA LYS A 100 -24.65 19.38 13.12
C LYS A 100 -23.97 20.55 13.86
N ARG A 101 -22.64 20.65 13.85
CA ARG A 101 -21.89 21.72 14.51
C ARG A 101 -21.72 22.97 13.64
N ILE A 102 -21.83 22.85 12.32
CA ILE A 102 -21.56 23.95 11.39
C ILE A 102 -22.88 24.60 10.99
N LYS A 103 -23.09 25.86 11.39
CA LYS A 103 -24.26 26.64 10.98
C LYS A 103 -23.92 27.55 9.79
N ASN A 104 -24.62 27.35 8.69
CA ASN A 104 -24.84 28.31 7.61
C ASN A 104 -23.62 28.86 6.83
N SER A 105 -22.46 28.18 6.88
CA SER A 105 -21.28 28.56 6.08
C SER A 105 -20.75 27.39 5.26
N GLN A 106 -20.90 27.48 3.94
CA GLN A 106 -20.45 26.48 2.97
C GLN A 106 -18.92 26.29 3.01
N VAL A 107 -18.16 27.38 3.23
CA VAL A 107 -16.69 27.32 3.29
C VAL A 107 -16.22 26.56 4.53
N ILE A 108 -16.82 26.81 5.69
CA ILE A 108 -16.48 26.12 6.94
C ILE A 108 -16.83 24.63 6.84
N LEU A 109 -17.94 24.32 6.18
CA LEU A 109 -18.37 22.94 5.90
C LEU A 109 -17.35 22.21 5.01
N PHE A 110 -16.93 22.83 3.92
CA PHE A 110 -15.94 22.26 3.01
C PHE A 110 -14.60 22.01 3.69
N VAL A 111 -14.06 23.01 4.40
CA VAL A 111 -12.77 22.89 5.11
C VAL A 111 -12.83 21.82 6.20
N SER A 112 -13.92 21.73 6.96
CA SER A 112 -14.06 20.74 8.04
C SER A 112 -14.18 19.32 7.52
N LEU A 113 -14.92 19.10 6.42
CA LEU A 113 -14.99 17.79 5.77
C LEU A 113 -13.64 17.40 5.16
N TYR A 114 -12.95 18.33 4.52
CA TYR A 114 -11.61 18.08 3.98
C TYR A 114 -10.62 17.68 5.07
N PHE A 115 -10.65 18.36 6.22
CA PHE A 115 -9.80 18.01 7.36
C PHE A 115 -10.18 16.65 7.98
N LEU A 116 -11.48 16.35 8.10
CA LEU A 116 -11.96 15.05 8.56
C LEU A 116 -11.44 13.93 7.65
N VAL A 117 -11.67 14.05 6.34
CA VAL A 117 -11.25 13.07 5.34
C VAL A 117 -9.72 12.92 5.39
N GLY A 118 -8.96 14.02 5.39
CA GLY A 118 -7.51 13.97 5.48
C GLY A 118 -6.99 13.28 6.74
N LEU A 119 -7.58 13.56 7.91
CA LEU A 119 -7.19 12.91 9.17
C LEU A 119 -7.51 11.40 9.15
N LEU A 120 -8.68 11.03 8.61
CA LEU A 120 -9.06 9.63 8.41
C LEU A 120 -8.12 8.93 7.41
N THR A 121 -7.70 9.59 6.33
CA THR A 121 -6.76 9.04 5.36
C THR A 121 -5.38 8.77 5.98
N ILE A 122 -4.88 9.63 6.87
CA ILE A 122 -3.60 9.39 7.57
C ILE A 122 -3.67 8.14 8.44
N VAL A 123 -4.78 7.97 9.17
CA VAL A 123 -4.96 6.83 10.09
C VAL A 123 -5.17 5.55 9.30
N THR A 124 -5.88 5.58 8.19
CA THR A 124 -6.37 4.37 7.53
C THR A 124 -5.61 4.03 6.24
N SER A 125 -4.78 4.94 5.73
CA SER A 125 -3.84 4.73 4.61
C SER A 125 -4.47 4.03 3.40
N ASN A 126 -5.75 4.28 3.10
CA ASN A 126 -6.48 3.50 2.11
C ASN A 126 -7.27 4.37 1.12
N ASP A 127 -7.22 3.99 -0.16
CA ASP A 127 -7.91 4.62 -1.30
C ASP A 127 -9.44 4.60 -1.13
N VAL A 128 -9.96 3.65 -0.34
CA VAL A 128 -11.39 3.53 0.02
C VAL A 128 -11.93 4.83 0.61
N ILE A 129 -11.20 5.53 1.46
CA ILE A 129 -11.70 6.77 2.09
C ILE A 129 -11.82 7.91 1.08
N ILE A 130 -10.90 7.99 0.12
CA ILE A 130 -10.94 9.00 -0.93
C ILE A 130 -12.15 8.73 -1.83
N LEU A 131 -12.34 7.47 -2.26
CA LEU A 131 -13.45 7.06 -3.12
C LEU A 131 -14.84 7.10 -2.45
N THR A 132 -14.94 6.87 -1.14
CA THR A 132 -16.24 6.93 -0.44
C THR A 132 -16.68 8.38 -0.17
N PHE A 133 -15.75 9.33 -0.07
CA PHE A 133 -16.07 10.75 0.20
C PHE A 133 -16.05 11.66 -1.03
N THR A 134 -15.52 11.21 -2.17
CA THR A 134 -15.79 11.84 -3.47
C THR A 134 -17.05 11.21 -4.09
N PRO A 135 -18.18 11.93 -4.16
CA PRO A 135 -19.37 11.47 -4.90
C PRO A 135 -19.14 11.44 -6.42
#